data_AF-A0A355FPY1-F1
#
_entry.id   AF-A0A355FPY1-F1
#
_cell.length_a   1.000
_cell.length_b   1.000
_cell.length_c   1.000
_cell.angle_alpha   90.00
_cell.angle_beta   90.00
_cell.angle_gamma   90.00
#
_symmetry.space_group_name_H-M   'P 1'
#
loop_
_entity.id
_entity.type
_entity.pdbx_description
1 polymer ?
#
loop_
_entity_poly.entity_id
_entity_poly.type
_entity_poly.pdbx_seq_one_letter_code
_entity_poly.pdbx_strand_id
1 'polypeptide(L)'
;MKKKIAFLLILVFLVGLVLFLFFSHQLVNWLWYRSLDALPQFWIPLLTKLGIRLGLGFFCFCFLYLNLRQTKKAFLELDSEVNVSPRQHTFFSVITALLLTLFLLPGSAPDWTVVQQYLNRTAFGVTDPIFHLDLGFYLFAYPFYQKLIVTFLGLIILALLSVTL
;
A
#
# COMPACT_ATOMS: atom_id res chain seq x y z
N MET A 1 23.37 -3.64 -32.70
CA MET A 1 23.54 -4.48 -31.49
C MET A 1 24.43 -3.82 -30.44
N LYS A 2 25.66 -3.36 -30.77
CA LYS A 2 26.58 -2.70 -29.82
C LYS A 2 25.97 -1.50 -29.06
N LYS A 3 25.18 -0.64 -29.71
CA LYS A 3 24.49 0.51 -29.08
C LYS A 3 23.44 0.09 -28.01
N LYS A 4 22.72 -1.01 -28.23
CA LYS A 4 21.73 -1.54 -27.27
C LYS A 4 22.41 -2.14 -26.03
N ILE A 5 23.56 -2.81 -26.22
CA ILE A 5 24.36 -3.37 -25.13
C ILE A 5 25.00 -2.24 -24.32
N ALA A 6 25.59 -1.23 -24.97
CA ALA A 6 26.13 -0.06 -24.28
C ALA A 6 25.05 0.68 -23.48
N PHE A 7 23.86 0.87 -24.05
CA PHE A 7 22.73 1.46 -23.34
C PHE A 7 22.32 0.64 -22.10
N LEU A 8 22.23 -0.68 -22.23
CA LEU A 8 21.88 -1.56 -21.11
C LEU A 8 22.95 -1.54 -20.00
N LEU A 9 24.24 -1.51 -20.36
CA LEU A 9 25.33 -1.36 -19.41
C LEU A 9 25.27 -0.03 -18.66
N ILE A 10 24.99 1.08 -19.37
CA ILE A 10 24.81 2.40 -18.77
C ILE A 10 23.60 2.39 -17.83
N LEU A 11 22.47 1.80 -18.23
CA LEU A 11 21.28 1.69 -17.40
C LEU A 11 21.57 0.92 -16.10
N VAL A 12 22.22 -0.25 -16.21
CA VAL A 12 22.61 -1.07 -15.05
C VAL A 12 23.55 -0.32 -14.13
N PHE A 13 24.53 0.39 -14.70
CA PHE A 13 25.45 1.23 -13.92
C PHE A 13 24.70 2.35 -13.18
N LEU A 14 23.80 3.06 -13.84
CA LEU A 14 23.00 4.13 -13.22
C LEU A 14 22.09 3.59 -12.11
N VAL A 15 21.42 2.47 -12.32
CA VAL A 15 20.61 1.81 -11.29
C VAL A 15 21.49 1.39 -10.11
N GLY A 16 22.66 0.80 -10.38
CA GLY A 16 23.63 0.43 -9.36
C GLY A 16 24.11 1.62 -8.53
N LEU A 17 24.39 2.75 -9.19
CA LEU A 17 24.78 4.00 -8.53
C LEU A 17 23.67 4.54 -7.63
N VAL A 18 22.43 4.59 -8.13
CA VAL A 18 21.28 5.06 -7.35
C VAL A 18 21.05 4.18 -6.12
N LEU A 19 21.12 2.85 -6.28
CA LEU A 19 21.00 1.91 -5.16
C LEU A 19 22.14 2.10 -4.17
N PHE A 20 23.38 2.22 -4.63
CA PHE A 20 24.54 2.45 -3.77
C PHE A 20 24.38 3.71 -2.92
N LEU A 21 24.00 4.85 -3.54
CA LEU A 21 23.79 6.10 -2.83
C LEU A 21 22.65 5.99 -1.80
N PHE A 22 21.55 5.32 -2.17
CA PHE A 22 20.43 5.07 -1.26
C PHE A 22 20.86 4.25 -0.04
N PHE A 23 21.52 3.10 -0.25
CA PHE A 23 21.95 2.23 0.86
C PHE A 23 23.05 2.86 1.70
N SER A 24 23.97 3.60 1.10
CA SER A 24 25.01 4.34 1.81
C SER A 24 24.38 5.35 2.79
N HIS A 25 23.40 6.12 2.34
CA HIS A 25 22.68 7.06 3.21
C HIS A 25 21.99 6.35 4.39
N GLN A 26 21.35 5.20 4.15
CA GLN A 26 20.72 4.44 5.23
C GLN A 26 21.71 3.83 6.22
N LEU A 27 22.88 3.38 5.74
CA LEU A 27 23.93 2.84 6.60
C LEU A 27 24.49 3.93 7.53
N VAL A 28 24.75 5.12 6.99
CA VAL A 28 25.21 6.27 7.78
C VAL A 28 24.18 6.65 8.84
N ASN A 29 22.89 6.73 8.47
CA ASN A 29 21.82 7.00 9.43
C ASN A 29 21.77 5.94 10.52
N TRP A 30 21.84 4.66 10.16
CA TRP A 30 21.83 3.57 11.12
C TRP A 30 23.00 3.65 12.12
N LEU A 31 24.22 3.93 11.63
CA LEU A 31 25.40 4.14 12.48
C LEU A 31 25.22 5.35 13.40
N TRP A 32 24.64 6.44 12.89
CA TRP A 32 24.37 7.64 13.68
C TRP A 32 23.36 7.38 14.80
N TYR A 33 22.20 6.78 14.50
CA TYR A 33 21.21 6.39 15.52
C TYR A 33 21.78 5.41 16.55
N ARG A 34 22.65 4.50 16.11
CA ARG A 34 23.38 3.59 17.00
C ARG A 34 24.31 4.33 17.97
N SER A 35 25.01 5.38 17.50
CA SER A 35 25.91 6.18 18.34
C SER A 35 25.20 6.99 19.42
N LEU A 36 23.88 7.18 19.28
CA LEU A 36 23.02 7.93 20.20
C LEU A 36 22.14 7.03 21.09
N ASP A 37 22.34 5.70 21.07
CA ASP A 37 21.46 4.72 21.72
C ASP A 37 19.97 4.86 21.33
N ALA A 38 19.73 5.40 20.13
CA ALA A 38 18.42 5.71 19.56
C ALA A 38 18.09 4.82 18.34
N LEU A 39 18.50 3.56 18.39
CA LEU A 39 18.22 2.57 17.33
C LEU A 39 16.72 2.37 17.01
N PRO A 40 15.80 2.36 17.98
CA PRO A 40 14.36 2.23 17.69
C PRO A 40 13.83 3.32 16.76
N GLN A 41 14.38 4.53 16.83
CA GLN A 41 13.98 5.70 16.04
C GLN A 41 14.33 5.53 14.55
N PHE A 42 15.29 4.66 14.22
CA PHE A 42 15.56 4.22 12.85
C PHE A 42 14.58 3.14 12.38
N TRP A 43 14.39 2.10 13.20
CA TRP A 43 13.62 0.92 12.81
C TRP A 43 12.11 1.15 12.79
N ILE A 44 11.56 1.88 13.76
CA ILE A 44 10.11 2.08 13.89
C ILE A 44 9.52 2.73 12.62
N PRO A 45 10.02 3.88 12.12
CA PRO A 45 9.49 4.46 10.89
C PRO A 45 9.68 3.55 9.67
N LEU A 46 10.84 2.89 9.55
CA LEU A 46 11.15 2.03 8.41
C LEU A 46 10.21 0.82 8.34
N LEU A 47 10.08 0.08 9.45
CA LEU A 47 9.22 -1.09 9.56
C LEU A 47 7.75 -0.71 9.45
N THR A 48 7.35 0.43 10.03
CA THR A 48 5.96 0.90 9.92
C THR A 48 5.61 1.25 8.49
N LYS A 49 6.44 2.02 7.78
CA LYS A 49 6.22 2.36 6.36
C LYS A 49 6.13 1.11 5.50
N LEU A 50 7.04 0.16 5.71
CA LEU A 50 7.06 -1.10 4.97
C LEU A 50 5.83 -1.95 5.28
N GLY A 51 5.51 -2.13 6.55
CA GLY A 51 4.36 -2.89 7.04
C GLY A 51 3.03 -2.34 6.54
N ILE A 52 2.85 -1.01 6.54
CA ILE A 52 1.66 -0.36 5.98
C ILE A 52 1.54 -0.67 4.48
N ARG A 53 2.62 -0.46 3.71
CA ARG A 53 2.59 -0.67 2.25
C ARG A 53 2.31 -2.12 1.87
N LEU A 54 2.98 -3.06 2.55
CA LEU A 54 2.79 -4.49 2.29
C LEU A 54 1.43 -4.98 2.78
N GLY A 55 1.03 -4.62 4.00
CA GLY A 55 -0.24 -5.02 4.59
C GLY A 55 -1.44 -4.47 3.83
N LEU A 56 -1.44 -3.15 3.56
CA LEU A 56 -2.51 -2.51 2.80
C LEU A 56 -2.50 -2.98 1.34
N GLY A 57 -1.33 -3.08 0.71
CA GLY A 57 -1.22 -3.57 -0.66
C GLY A 57 -1.73 -5.00 -0.81
N PHE A 58 -1.35 -5.89 0.10
CA PHE A 58 -1.87 -7.26 0.14
C PHE A 58 -3.38 -7.29 0.33
N PHE A 59 -3.90 -6.51 1.30
CA PHE A 59 -5.34 -6.42 1.55
C PHE A 59 -6.10 -5.93 0.31
N CYS A 60 -5.69 -4.82 -0.31
CA CYS A 60 -6.32 -4.27 -1.50
C CYS A 60 -6.27 -5.25 -2.68
N PHE A 61 -5.12 -5.89 -2.91
CA PHE A 61 -4.97 -6.90 -3.95
C PHE A 61 -5.92 -8.08 -3.74
N CYS A 62 -5.93 -8.65 -2.53
CA CYS A 62 -6.82 -9.76 -2.20
C CYS A 62 -8.28 -9.37 -2.37
N PHE A 63 -8.68 -8.20 -1.90
CA PHE A 63 -10.06 -7.72 -2.05
C PHE A 63 -10.46 -7.62 -3.53
N LEU A 64 -9.66 -6.93 -4.35
CA LEU A 64 -9.96 -6.75 -5.77
C LEU A 64 -9.93 -8.08 -6.54
N TYR A 65 -8.92 -8.93 -6.27
CA TYR A 65 -8.81 -10.25 -6.89
C TYR A 65 -10.00 -11.15 -6.55
N LEU A 66 -10.47 -11.15 -5.30
CA LEU A 66 -11.62 -11.97 -4.89
C LEU A 66 -12.90 -11.52 -5.60
N ASN A 67 -13.11 -10.21 -5.74
CA ASN A 67 -14.24 -9.66 -6.49
C ASN A 67 -14.17 -10.03 -7.98
N LEU A 68 -13.01 -9.83 -8.61
CA LEU A 68 -12.80 -10.18 -10.02
C LEU A 68 -12.91 -11.69 -10.27
N ARG A 69 -12.40 -12.53 -9.37
CA ARG A 69 -12.52 -13.99 -9.48
C ARG A 69 -13.98 -14.44 -9.52
N GLN A 70 -14.88 -13.74 -8.83
CA GLN A 70 -16.30 -14.10 -8.80
C GLN A 70 -16.98 -13.88 -10.17
N THR A 71 -16.50 -12.95 -11.00
CA THR A 71 -17.06 -12.70 -12.34
C THR A 71 -16.86 -13.88 -13.30
N LYS A 72 -15.94 -14.80 -12.98
CA LYS A 72 -15.66 -16.00 -13.78
C LYS A 72 -16.92 -16.80 -14.12
N LYS A 73 -17.87 -16.95 -13.19
CA LYS A 73 -19.10 -17.71 -13.43
C LYS A 73 -19.93 -17.08 -14.53
N ALA A 74 -20.09 -15.75 -14.49
CA ALA A 74 -20.83 -15.00 -15.49
C ALA A 74 -20.21 -15.20 -16.89
N PHE A 75 -18.88 -15.10 -17.03
CA PHE A 75 -18.19 -15.30 -18.31
C PHE A 75 -18.28 -16.73 -18.88
N LEU A 76 -18.54 -17.74 -18.05
CA LEU A 76 -18.64 -19.14 -18.49
C LEU A 76 -20.08 -19.57 -18.79
N GLU A 77 -21.06 -18.98 -18.10
CA GLU A 77 -22.48 -19.32 -18.23
C GLU A 77 -23.20 -18.46 -19.28
N LEU A 78 -22.71 -17.24 -19.53
CA LEU A 78 -23.26 -16.35 -20.56
C LEU A 78 -22.64 -16.68 -21.92
N ASP A 79 -23.49 -16.91 -22.92
CA ASP A 79 -23.09 -17.08 -24.32
C ASP A 79 -22.62 -15.73 -24.85
N SER A 80 -21.35 -15.44 -24.58
CA SER A 80 -20.68 -14.17 -24.85
C SER A 80 -19.83 -14.32 -26.10
N GLU A 81 -19.79 -13.27 -26.93
CA GLU A 81 -19.01 -13.27 -28.18
C GLU A 81 -17.51 -13.51 -27.95
N VAL A 82 -17.03 -13.25 -26.73
CA VAL A 82 -15.65 -13.43 -26.31
C VAL A 82 -15.48 -14.74 -25.53
N ASN A 83 -14.95 -15.76 -26.20
CA ASN A 83 -14.57 -17.02 -25.57
C ASN A 83 -13.30 -16.87 -24.72
N VAL A 84 -13.47 -16.62 -23.41
CA VAL A 84 -12.36 -16.53 -22.45
C VAL A 84 -12.19 -17.85 -21.73
N SER A 85 -11.01 -18.48 -21.84
CA SER A 85 -10.73 -19.69 -21.06
C SER A 85 -10.62 -19.38 -19.54
N PRO A 86 -10.94 -20.33 -18.66
CA PRO A 86 -10.80 -20.16 -17.20
C PRO A 86 -9.42 -19.69 -16.73
N ARG A 87 -8.36 -20.10 -17.45
CA ARG A 87 -6.97 -19.71 -17.16
C ARG A 87 -6.70 -18.26 -17.57
N GLN A 88 -7.17 -17.84 -18.74
CA GLN A 88 -7.05 -16.45 -19.20
C GLN A 88 -7.80 -15.50 -18.28
N HIS A 89 -9.03 -15.84 -17.86
CA HIS A 89 -9.80 -15.03 -16.92
C HIS A 89 -9.06 -14.84 -15.59
N THR A 90 -8.47 -15.91 -15.05
CA THR A 90 -7.69 -15.83 -13.81
C THR A 90 -6.46 -14.95 -14.00
N PHE A 91 -5.76 -15.07 -15.12
CA PHE A 91 -4.58 -14.27 -15.44
C PHE A 91 -4.90 -12.77 -15.54
N PHE A 92 -5.95 -12.41 -16.30
CA PHE A 92 -6.40 -11.03 -16.39
C PHE A 92 -6.88 -10.49 -15.05
N SER A 93 -7.66 -11.27 -14.29
CA SER A 93 -8.10 -10.90 -12.94
C SER A 93 -6.92 -10.57 -12.01
N VAL A 94 -5.84 -11.37 -12.04
CA VAL A 94 -4.63 -11.11 -11.24
C VAL A 94 -3.92 -9.83 -11.69
N ILE A 95 -3.72 -9.65 -13.00
CA ILE A 95 -3.04 -8.47 -13.54
C ILE A 95 -3.83 -7.20 -13.23
N THR A 96 -5.15 -7.20 -13.48
CA THR A 96 -6.02 -6.07 -13.22
C THR A 96 -6.03 -5.74 -11.73
N ALA A 97 -6.18 -6.73 -10.84
CA ALA A 97 -6.11 -6.52 -9.40
C ALA A 97 -4.77 -5.92 -8.96
N LEU A 98 -3.65 -6.40 -9.53
CA LEU A 98 -2.31 -5.89 -9.24
C LEU A 98 -2.15 -4.44 -9.69
N LEU A 99 -2.55 -4.12 -10.93
CA LEU A 99 -2.46 -2.77 -11.50
C LEU A 99 -3.29 -1.77 -10.71
N LEU A 100 -4.55 -2.12 -10.39
CA LEU A 100 -5.44 -1.28 -9.60
C LEU A 100 -4.92 -1.08 -8.17
N THR A 101 -4.34 -2.12 -7.57
CA THR A 101 -3.69 -2.01 -6.26
C THR A 101 -2.50 -1.06 -6.30
N LEU A 102 -1.61 -1.21 -7.29
CA LEU A 102 -0.44 -0.33 -7.46
C LEU A 102 -0.85 1.12 -7.74
N PHE A 103 -1.97 1.33 -8.42
CA PHE A 103 -2.55 2.65 -8.65
C PHE A 103 -3.10 3.28 -7.36
N LEU A 104 -3.84 2.52 -6.55
CA LEU A 104 -4.48 3.01 -5.33
C LEU A 104 -3.48 3.26 -4.19
N LEU A 105 -2.48 2.38 -4.03
CA LEU A 105 -1.64 2.30 -2.84
C LEU A 105 -0.90 3.61 -2.47
N PRO A 106 -0.32 4.39 -3.42
CA PRO A 106 0.37 5.64 -3.10
C PRO A 106 -0.53 6.71 -2.46
N GLY A 107 -1.81 6.76 -2.84
CA GLY A 107 -2.77 7.74 -2.29
C GLY A 107 -3.47 7.27 -1.02
N SER A 108 -3.52 5.95 -0.80
CA SER A 108 -4.25 5.34 0.31
C SER A 108 -3.39 5.01 1.53
N ALA A 109 -2.09 4.77 1.36
CA ALA A 109 -1.22 4.43 2.49
C ALA A 109 -1.19 5.57 3.52
N PRO A 110 -1.63 5.35 4.78
CA PRO A 110 -1.53 6.37 5.82
C PRO A 110 -0.07 6.67 6.14
N ASP A 111 0.18 7.90 6.59
CA ASP A 111 1.49 8.27 7.11
C ASP A 111 1.85 7.39 8.31
N TRP A 112 3.12 6.99 8.37
CA TRP A 112 3.62 6.15 9.44
C TRP A 112 3.44 6.77 10.83
N THR A 113 3.47 8.11 10.91
CA THR A 113 3.21 8.86 12.14
C THR A 113 1.79 8.68 12.62
N VAL A 114 0.80 8.74 11.72
CA VAL A 114 -0.62 8.53 12.05
C VAL A 114 -0.84 7.13 12.61
N VAL A 115 -0.21 6.12 11.99
CA VAL A 115 -0.31 4.73 12.47
C VAL A 115 0.37 4.57 13.84
N GLN A 116 1.57 5.14 14.03
CA GLN A 116 2.26 5.07 15.32
C GLN A 116 1.53 5.84 16.42
N GLN A 117 0.90 6.97 16.10
CA GLN A 117 0.04 7.73 17.02
C GLN A 117 -1.19 6.91 17.42
N TYR A 118 -1.84 6.23 16.49
CA TYR A 118 -2.95 5.34 16.78
C TYR A 118 -2.55 4.18 17.71
N LEU A 119 -1.43 3.52 17.41
CA LEU A 119 -0.94 2.38 18.19
C LEU A 119 -0.48 2.77 19.60
N ASN A 120 0.17 3.92 19.74
CA ASN A 120 0.70 4.42 21.01
C ASN A 120 -0.16 5.55 21.60
N ARG A 121 -1.47 5.53 21.36
CA ARG A 121 -2.40 6.55 21.85
C ARG A 121 -2.46 6.58 23.37
N THR A 122 -2.57 7.78 23.94
CA THR A 122 -2.75 8.00 25.37
C THR A 122 -4.04 8.78 25.65
N ALA A 123 -4.64 8.58 26.82
CA ALA A 123 -5.79 9.37 27.25
C ALA A 123 -5.37 10.77 27.68
N PHE A 124 -6.18 11.77 27.35
CA PHE A 124 -6.01 13.15 27.81
C PHE A 124 -6.70 13.39 29.16
N GLY A 125 -7.69 12.56 29.51
CA GLY A 125 -8.48 12.72 30.74
C GLY A 125 -9.51 13.84 30.65
N VAL A 126 -9.67 14.46 29.48
CA VAL A 126 -10.66 15.48 29.19
C VAL A 126 -11.57 14.95 28.09
N THR A 127 -12.84 14.82 28.41
CA THR A 127 -13.87 14.35 27.47
C THR A 127 -14.58 15.53 26.83
N ASP A 128 -14.91 15.39 25.55
CA ASP A 128 -15.72 16.38 24.85
C ASP A 128 -17.18 16.37 25.37
N PRO A 129 -17.88 17.52 25.38
CA PRO A 129 -19.22 17.63 25.96
C PRO A 129 -20.34 17.08 25.08
N ILE A 130 -20.09 16.78 23.80
CA ILE A 130 -21.14 16.42 22.81
C ILE A 130 -21.21 14.90 22.64
N PHE A 131 -20.06 14.27 22.38
CA PHE A 131 -19.93 12.84 22.10
C PHE A 131 -19.35 12.07 23.28
N HIS A 132 -18.91 12.76 24.33
CA HIS A 132 -18.33 12.17 25.53
C HIS A 132 -17.11 11.27 25.24
N LEU A 133 -16.35 11.61 24.18
CA LEU A 133 -15.10 10.94 23.83
C LEU A 133 -13.92 11.72 24.39
N ASP A 134 -12.87 11.01 24.80
CA ASP A 134 -11.62 11.63 25.23
C ASP A 134 -10.96 12.39 24.07
N LEU A 135 -10.35 13.55 24.34
CA LEU A 135 -9.65 14.33 23.31
C LEU A 135 -8.55 13.53 22.58
N GLY A 136 -7.96 12.53 23.24
CA GLY A 136 -7.00 11.60 22.63
C GLY A 136 -7.58 10.79 21.47
N PHE A 137 -8.91 10.54 21.46
CA PHE A 137 -9.57 9.92 20.30
C PHE A 137 -9.40 10.79 19.05
N TYR A 138 -9.71 12.08 19.15
CA TYR A 138 -9.71 12.99 18.00
C TYR A 138 -8.31 13.28 17.47
N LEU A 139 -7.30 13.26 18.34
CA LEU A 139 -5.91 13.53 17.94
C LEU A 139 -5.21 12.29 17.39
N PHE A 140 -5.42 11.12 17.98
CA PHE A 140 -4.65 9.91 17.63
C PHE A 140 -5.43 8.91 16.79
N ALA A 141 -6.72 8.73 17.02
CA ALA A 141 -7.50 7.68 16.40
C ALA A 141 -8.32 8.16 15.21
N TYR A 142 -8.92 9.33 15.31
CA TYR A 142 -9.76 9.88 14.26
C TYR A 142 -9.04 10.03 12.90
N PRO A 143 -7.80 10.57 12.82
CA PRO A 143 -7.09 10.68 11.54
C PRO A 143 -6.82 9.32 10.89
N PHE A 144 -6.56 8.29 11.70
CA PHE A 144 -6.38 6.92 11.22
C PHE A 144 -7.68 6.35 10.64
N TYR A 145 -8.80 6.50 11.35
CA TYR A 145 -10.11 6.05 10.87
C TYR A 145 -10.54 6.79 9.60
N GLN A 146 -10.28 8.09 9.49
CA GLN A 146 -10.59 8.86 8.29
C GLN A 146 -9.82 8.32 7.06
N LYS A 147 -8.52 8.02 7.21
CA LYS A 147 -7.72 7.41 6.14
C LYS A 147 -8.22 6.02 5.76
N LEU A 148 -8.62 5.22 6.74
CA LEU A 148 -9.20 3.90 6.52
C LEU A 148 -10.50 4.02 5.71
N ILE A 149 -11.44 4.87 6.12
CA ILE A 149 -12.73 5.07 5.43
C ILE A 149 -12.52 5.51 3.97
N VAL A 150 -11.66 6.50 3.72
CA VAL A 150 -11.37 6.98 2.34
C VAL A 150 -10.76 5.87 1.49
N THR A 151 -9.88 5.06 2.07
CA THR A 151 -9.26 3.92 1.37
C THR A 151 -10.27 2.84 1.02
N PHE A 152 -11.15 2.49 1.97
CA PHE A 152 -12.23 1.53 1.72
C PHE A 152 -13.21 2.03 0.65
N LEU A 153 -13.57 3.31 0.69
CA LEU A 153 -14.43 3.92 -0.33
C LEU A 153 -13.80 3.83 -1.73
N GLY A 154 -12.52 4.21 -1.86
CA GLY A 154 -11.79 4.09 -3.13
C GLY A 154 -11.73 2.65 -3.64
N LEU A 155 -11.49 1.70 -2.74
CA LEU A 155 -11.42 0.28 -3.06
C LEU A 155 -12.78 -0.30 -3.50
N ILE A 156 -13.89 0.14 -2.89
CA ILE A 156 -15.25 -0.23 -3.34
C ILE A 156 -15.53 0.33 -4.74
N ILE A 157 -15.20 1.60 -4.99
CA ILE A 157 -15.39 2.23 -6.30
C ILE A 157 -14.58 1.49 -7.38
N LEU A 158 -13.30 1.20 -7.11
CA LEU A 158 -12.47 0.46 -8.05
C LEU A 158 -12.98 -0.96 -8.30
N ALA A 159 -13.46 -1.65 -7.25
CA ALA A 159 -14.05 -2.97 -7.41
C ALA A 159 -15.29 -2.93 -8.32
N LEU A 160 -16.21 -1.98 -8.12
CA LEU A 160 -17.38 -1.78 -8.97
C LEU A 160 -16.98 -1.53 -10.43
N LEU A 161 -16.07 -0.58 -10.67
CA LEU A 161 -15.59 -0.26 -12.02
C LEU A 161 -14.92 -1.46 -12.70
N SER A 162 -14.13 -2.23 -11.93
CA SER A 162 -13.39 -3.39 -12.45
C SER A 162 -14.30 -4.55 -12.85
N VAL A 163 -15.51 -4.63 -12.28
CA VAL A 163 -16.50 -5.67 -12.62
C VAL A 163 -17.34 -5.24 -13.82
N THR A 164 -17.56 -3.94 -14.02
CA THR A 164 -18.32 -3.41 -15.16
C THR A 164 -17.53 -3.31 -16.47
N LEU A 165 -16.20 -3.19 -16.39
CA LEU A 165 -15.27 -3.15 -17.52
C LEU A 165 -14.90 -4.55 -18.00
#